data_AF-A0A7L9BLH2-F1
#
_entry.id   AF-A0A7L9BLH2-F1
#
_cell.length_a   1.000
_cell.length_b   1.000
_cell.length_c   1.000
_cell.angle_alpha   90.00
_cell.angle_beta   90.00
_cell.angle_gamma   90.00
#
_symmetry.space_group_name_H-M   'P 1'
#
loop_
_entity.id
_entity.type
_entity.pdbx_description
1 polymer ?
#
loop_
_entity_poly.entity_id
_entity_poly.type
_entity_poly.pdbx_seq_one_letter_code
_entity_poly.pdbx_strand_id
1 'polypeptide(L)' 'MPTYSISLDNARQVTHKWVDDYNHKRPHQALNYQTPMAYAA' A
#
# COMPACT_ATOMS: atom_id res chain seq x y z
N MET A 1 9.63 -3.54 -29.46
CA MET A 1 9.09 -3.82 -28.12
C MET A 1 9.02 -2.50 -27.37
N PRO A 2 7.86 -2.01 -26.91
CA PRO A 2 7.82 -0.79 -26.13
C PRO A 2 8.40 -1.05 -24.74
N THR A 3 9.38 -0.25 -24.33
CA THR A 3 9.88 -0.20 -22.96
C THR A 3 9.06 0.80 -22.16
N TYR A 4 8.24 0.33 -21.23
CA TYR A 4 7.54 1.23 -20.30
C TYR A 4 8.55 1.70 -19.24
N SER A 5 8.96 2.97 -19.33
CA SER A 5 9.74 3.60 -18.28
C SER A 5 8.80 4.33 -17.33
N ILE A 6 8.92 4.05 -16.04
CA ILE A 6 8.14 4.70 -14.99
C ILE A 6 8.96 5.87 -14.49
N SER A 7 8.39 7.07 -14.43
CA SER A 7 9.06 8.20 -13.76
C SER A 7 9.12 7.94 -12.25
N LEU A 8 10.14 8.50 -11.59
CA LEU A 8 10.25 8.43 -10.12
C LEU A 8 9.05 9.05 -9.41
N ASP A 9 8.47 10.10 -9.99
CA ASP A 9 7.26 10.73 -9.47
C ASP A 9 6.05 9.77 -9.50
N ASN A 10 5.80 9.14 -10.65
CA ASN A 10 4.71 8.17 -10.76
C ASN A 10 4.92 6.97 -9.83
N ALA A 11 6.16 6.47 -9.72
CA ALA A 11 6.49 5.40 -8.78
C ALA A 11 6.16 5.79 -7.34
N ARG A 12 6.52 7.01 -6.91
CA ARG A 12 6.18 7.52 -5.57
C ARG A 12 4.67 7.58 -5.37
N GLN A 13 3.91 8.13 -6.32
CA GLN A 13 2.45 8.22 -6.20
C GLN A 13 1.81 6.85 -5.99
N VAL A 14 2.19 5.86 -6.79
CA VAL A 14 1.68 4.48 -6.67
C VAL A 14 2.07 3.87 -5.32
N THR A 15 3.32 4.04 -4.89
CA THR A 15 3.76 3.52 -3.58
C THR A 15 3.02 4.15 -2.42
N HIS A 16 2.84 5.47 -2.42
CA HIS A 16 2.11 6.18 -1.37
C HIS A 16 0.67 5.68 -1.26
N LYS A 17 -0.01 5.51 -2.40
CA LYS A 17 -1.36 4.96 -2.42
C LYS A 17 -1.40 3.54 -1.87
N TRP A 18 -0.43 2.70 -2.24
CA TRP A 18 -0.37 1.33 -1.74
C TRP A 18 -0.13 1.27 -0.22
N VAL A 19 0.75 2.12 0.31
CA VAL A 19 1.03 2.20 1.75
C VAL A 19 -0.23 2.62 2.52
N ASP A 20 -0.96 3.62 2.04
CA ASP A 20 -2.22 4.04 2.66
C ASP A 20 -3.25 2.89 2.67
N ASP A 21 -3.46 2.26 1.52
CA ASP A 21 -4.42 1.17 1.39
C ASP A 21 -4.04 -0.03 2.28
N TYR A 22 -2.74 -0.38 2.38
CA TYR A 22 -2.25 -1.47 3.24
C TYR A 22 -2.50 -1.17 4.72
N ASN A 23 -2.09 0.01 5.19
CA ASN A 23 -2.13 0.34 6.61
C ASN A 23 -3.55 0.60 7.13
N HIS A 24 -4.45 1.14 6.31
CA HIS A 24 -5.75 1.62 6.77
C HIS A 24 -6.95 0.82 6.26
N LYS A 25 -6.84 0.07 5.16
CA LYS A 25 -8.02 -0.50 4.48
C LYS A 25 -8.00 -2.02 4.38
N ARG A 26 -6.82 -2.65 4.42
CA ARG A 26 -6.70 -4.09 4.21
C ARG A 26 -6.63 -4.84 5.54
N PRO A 27 -7.67 -5.60 5.91
CA PRO A 27 -7.58 -6.48 7.06
C PRO A 27 -6.66 -7.67 6.76
N HIS A 28 -5.86 -8.07 7.76
CA HIS A 28 -4.90 -9.16 7.62
C HIS A 28 -5.20 -10.28 8.61
N GLN A 29 -5.22 -11.53 8.13
CA GLN A 29 -5.54 -12.70 8.96
C GLN A 29 -4.58 -12.84 10.15
N ALA A 30 -3.30 -12.53 9.95
CA ALA A 30 -2.28 -12.55 11.01
C ALA A 30 -2.54 -11.53 12.13
N LEU A 31 -3.33 -10.48 11.85
CA LEU A 31 -3.74 -9.45 12.81
C LEU A 31 -5.20 -9.66 13.24
N ASN A 32 -5.67 -10.90 13.28
CA ASN A 32 -7.06 -11.24 13.59
C ASN A 32 -8.08 -10.48 12.72
N TYR A 33 -7.78 -10.35 11.43
CA TYR A 33 -8.56 -9.58 10.45
C TYR A 33 -8.69 -8.08 10.74
N GLN A 34 -7.74 -7.49 11.48
CA GLN A 34 -7.61 -6.04 11.63
C GLN A 34 -6.66 -5.46 10.58
N THR A 35 -6.77 -4.15 10.36
CA THR A 35 -5.76 -3.39 9.61
C THR A 35 -4.55 -3.12 10.50
N PRO A 36 -3.35 -2.90 9.93
CA PRO A 36 -2.16 -2.57 10.73
C PRO A 36 -2.37 -1.40 11.69
N MET A 37 -3.04 -0.34 11.24
CA MET A 37 -3.30 0.84 12.08
C MET A 37 -4.32 0.58 13.19
N ALA A 38 -5.33 -0.27 12.94
CA ALA A 38 -6.28 -0.64 13.99
C ALA A 38 -5.64 -1.54 15.05
N TYR A 39 -4.68 -2.39 14.67
CA TYR A 39 -3.94 -3.25 15.59
C TYR A 39 -2.93 -2.47 16.45
N ALA A 40 -2.34 -1.41 15.91
CA ALA A 40 -1.33 -0.60 16.60
C ALA A 40 -1.89 0.48 17.54
N ALA A 41 -3.23 0.61 17.63
CA ALA A 41 -3.94 1.63 18.40
C ALA A 41 -4.01 1.33 19.90
#